data_AF-A0A7X6D906-F1
#
_entry.id   AF-A0A7X6D906-F1
#
_cell.length_a   1.000
_cell.length_b   1.000
_cell.length_c   1.000
_cell.angle_alpha   90.00
_cell.angle_beta   90.00
_cell.angle_gamma   90.00
#
_symmetry.space_group_name_H-M   'P 1'
#
loop_
_entity.id
_entity.type
_entity.pdbx_description
1 polymer ?
#
loop_
_entity_poly.entity_id
_entity_poly.type
_entity_poly.pdbx_seq_one_letter_code
_entity_poly.pdbx_strand_id
1 'polypeptide(L)'
;MTKLIYGRNKQVQFKDKKEKEEAFNYLLSSDNIAFYHEKNKEKGAWGNEDRIHIKSEEGVPDSLKRMKTAGGPGLYGRINCKELVDELRSLKK
;
A
#
# COMPACT_ATOMS: atom_id res chain seq x y z
N MET A 1 16.95 3.51 -13.50
CA MET A 1 16.34 2.22 -13.11
C MET A 1 15.08 2.50 -12.30
N THR A 2 13.98 1.81 -12.58
CA THR A 2 12.74 1.96 -11.79
C THR A 2 12.88 1.23 -10.46
N LYS A 3 12.52 1.87 -9.36
CA LYS A 3 12.47 1.22 -8.04
C LYS A 3 11.32 0.22 -8.00
N LEU A 4 11.61 -1.04 -7.66
CA LEU A 4 10.64 -2.14 -7.60
C LEU A 4 10.43 -2.72 -6.20
N ILE A 5 11.27 -2.31 -5.23
CA ILE A 5 11.26 -2.84 -3.87
C ILE A 5 11.02 -1.69 -2.90
N TYR A 6 10.08 -1.88 -1.97
CA TYR A 6 9.71 -0.91 -0.96
C TYR A 6 9.63 -1.53 0.43
N GLY A 7 9.93 -0.72 1.42
CA GLY A 7 9.91 -1.06 2.83
C GLY A 7 11.22 -1.67 3.30
N ARG A 8 11.54 -1.44 4.59
CA ARG A 8 12.77 -1.92 5.23
C ARG A 8 12.95 -3.44 5.14
N ASN A 9 11.85 -4.19 5.19
CA ASN A 9 11.84 -5.64 5.12
C ASN A 9 11.50 -6.16 3.72
N LYS A 10 11.55 -5.28 2.70
CA LYS A 10 11.16 -5.61 1.32
C LYS A 10 9.75 -6.22 1.25
N GLN A 11 8.81 -5.71 2.05
CA GLN A 11 7.45 -6.27 2.09
C GLN A 11 6.63 -6.01 0.82
N VAL A 12 7.06 -5.05 -0.01
CA VAL A 12 6.47 -4.77 -1.32
C VAL A 12 7.54 -4.97 -2.38
N GLN A 13 7.31 -5.93 -3.28
CA GLN A 13 8.25 -6.34 -4.33
C GLN A 13 7.50 -6.62 -5.63
N PHE A 14 7.67 -5.71 -6.60
CA PHE A 14 7.20 -5.89 -7.97
C PHE A 14 8.22 -6.73 -8.75
N LYS A 15 7.78 -7.65 -9.61
CA LYS A 15 8.67 -8.47 -10.44
C LYS A 15 9.33 -7.64 -11.53
N ASP A 16 8.57 -6.70 -12.10
CA ASP A 16 9.02 -5.85 -13.18
C ASP A 16 8.33 -4.48 -13.16
N LYS A 17 8.73 -3.63 -14.10
CA LYS A 17 8.20 -2.26 -14.26
C LYS A 17 6.70 -2.27 -14.59
N LYS A 18 6.22 -3.22 -15.38
CA LYS A 18 4.82 -3.28 -15.82
C LYS A 18 3.91 -3.61 -14.64
N GLU A 19 4.31 -4.58 -13.82
CA GLU A 19 3.59 -4.95 -12.60
C GLU A 19 3.51 -3.76 -11.62
N LYS A 20 4.58 -2.99 -11.51
CA LYS A 20 4.57 -1.75 -10.71
C LYS A 20 3.59 -0.73 -11.28
N GLU A 21 3.62 -0.47 -12.59
CA GLU A 21 2.75 0.53 -13.22
C GLU A 21 1.27 0.18 -13.04
N GLU A 22 0.90 -1.08 -13.24
CA GLU A 22 -0.46 -1.56 -13.00
C GLU A 22 -0.90 -1.36 -11.55
N ALA A 23 -0.04 -1.75 -10.60
CA ALA A 23 -0.30 -1.56 -9.17
C ALA A 23 -0.46 -0.08 -8.81
N PHE A 24 0.41 0.78 -9.32
CA PHE A 24 0.37 2.22 -9.06
C PHE A 24 -0.88 2.86 -9.65
N ASN A 25 -1.24 2.50 -10.88
CA ASN A 25 -2.48 2.96 -11.50
C ASN A 25 -3.69 2.60 -10.64
N TYR A 26 -3.80 1.35 -10.19
CA TYR A 26 -4.89 0.93 -9.30
C TYR A 26 -4.89 1.68 -7.97
N LEU A 27 -3.73 1.81 -7.32
CA LEU A 27 -3.60 2.51 -6.03
C LEU A 27 -3.94 4.00 -6.10
N LEU A 28 -3.77 4.62 -7.26
CA LEU A 28 -4.02 6.05 -7.46
C LEU A 28 -5.46 6.34 -7.90
N SER A 29 -6.08 5.45 -8.69
CA SER A 29 -7.37 5.69 -9.34
C SER A 29 -8.56 4.97 -8.72
N SER A 30 -8.36 3.91 -7.94
CA SER A 30 -9.47 3.09 -7.44
C SER A 30 -10.12 3.65 -6.17
N ASP A 31 -11.44 3.72 -6.16
CA ASP A 31 -12.25 4.01 -4.96
C ASP A 31 -12.18 2.89 -3.90
N ASN A 32 -11.62 1.73 -4.26
CA ASN A 32 -11.37 0.61 -3.37
C ASN A 32 -10.18 0.86 -2.42
N ILE A 33 -9.47 1.97 -2.61
CA ILE A 33 -8.23 2.31 -1.89
C ILE A 33 -8.44 3.53 -0.98
N ALA A 34 -7.96 3.41 0.25
CA ALA A 34 -7.87 4.53 1.19
C ALA A 34 -6.48 4.61 1.82
N PHE A 35 -5.90 5.81 1.85
CA PHE A 35 -4.64 6.08 2.53
C PHE A 35 -4.91 6.52 3.96
N TYR A 36 -4.38 5.79 4.94
CA TYR A 36 -4.61 6.05 6.35
C TYR A 36 -3.29 6.40 7.07
N HIS A 37 -3.31 7.45 7.88
CA HIS A 37 -2.22 7.80 8.78
C HIS A 37 -2.62 7.40 10.19
N GLU A 38 -2.14 6.24 10.64
CA GLU A 38 -2.48 5.71 11.95
C GLU A 38 -1.59 6.36 13.03
N LYS A 39 -2.19 7.18 13.89
CA LYS A 39 -1.54 7.86 15.02
C LYS A 39 -1.29 6.92 16.20
N ASN A 40 -0.58 5.83 15.93
CA ASN A 40 -0.29 4.79 16.90
C ASN A 40 0.54 5.26 18.09
N LYS A 41 1.27 6.38 17.94
CA LYS A 41 2.01 6.99 19.05
C LYS A 41 1.10 7.46 20.20
N GLU A 42 -0.11 7.93 19.89
CA GLU A 42 -1.11 8.34 20.91
C GLU A 42 -1.71 7.14 21.66
N LYS A 43 -1.48 5.91 21.16
CA LYS A 43 -1.95 4.64 21.74
C LYS A 43 -0.81 3.80 22.33
N GLY A 44 0.36 4.40 22.57
CA GLY A 44 1.49 3.74 23.24
C GLY A 44 2.42 2.92 22.34
N ALA A 45 2.23 2.96 21.01
CA ALA A 45 3.14 2.31 20.07
C ALA A 45 4.32 3.23 19.69
N TRP A 46 5.40 2.62 19.20
CA TRP A 46 6.69 3.29 18.96
C TRP A 46 6.66 4.38 17.86
N GLY A 47 5.64 4.43 17.02
CA GLY A 47 5.53 5.45 15.97
C GLY A 47 4.20 5.41 15.23
N ASN A 48 3.94 6.46 14.44
CA ASN A 48 2.82 6.51 13.52
C ASN A 48 3.06 5.59 12.31
N GLU A 49 2.00 5.13 11.67
CA GLU A 49 2.10 4.22 10.52
C GLU A 49 1.25 4.73 9.35
N ASP A 50 1.87 4.93 8.19
CA ASP A 50 1.17 5.17 6.94
C ASP A 50 0.79 3.83 6.29
N ARG A 51 -0.51 3.63 6.06
CA ARG A 51 -1.07 2.39 5.53
C ARG A 51 -1.97 2.64 4.34
N ILE A 52 -2.04 1.63 3.48
CA ILE A 52 -3.03 1.57 2.40
C ILE A 52 -4.07 0.54 2.81
N HIS A 53 -5.34 0.94 2.88
CA HIS A 53 -6.47 0.06 3.12
C HIS A 53 -7.12 -0.33 1.79
N ILE A 54 -7.37 -1.63 1.62
CA ILE A 54 -8.08 -2.21 0.48
C ILE A 54 -9.43 -2.69 0.99
N LYS A 55 -10.54 -2.14 0.49
CA LYS A 55 -11.89 -2.41 1.02
C LYS A 55 -12.40 -3.79 0.59
N SER A 56 -12.24 -4.14 -0.68
CA SER A 56 -12.71 -5.40 -1.29
C SER A 56 -11.62 -6.06 -2.16
N GLU A 57 -11.81 -7.32 -2.56
CA GLU A 57 -10.89 -8.01 -3.47
C GLU A 57 -11.02 -7.55 -4.93
N GLU A 58 -12.15 -6.92 -5.28
CA GLU A 58 -12.53 -6.67 -6.66
C GLU A 58 -11.54 -5.73 -7.38
N GLY A 59 -11.08 -6.17 -8.55
CA GLY A 59 -10.14 -5.43 -9.38
C GLY A 59 -8.73 -5.27 -8.81
N VAL A 60 -8.44 -5.81 -7.62
CA VAL A 60 -7.11 -5.70 -6.99
C VAL A 60 -6.08 -6.46 -7.85
N PRO A 61 -5.00 -5.83 -8.33
CA PRO A 61 -3.94 -6.52 -9.07
C PRO A 61 -3.29 -7.63 -8.25
N ASP A 62 -2.89 -8.72 -8.92
CA ASP A 62 -2.27 -9.89 -8.26
C ASP A 62 -0.99 -9.53 -7.49
N SER A 63 -0.29 -8.49 -7.94
CA SER A 63 0.84 -7.89 -7.25
C SER A 63 0.45 -7.42 -5.84
N LEU A 64 -0.62 -6.64 -5.71
CA LEU A 64 -1.11 -6.15 -4.43
C LEU A 64 -1.71 -7.26 -3.57
N LYS A 65 -2.39 -8.25 -4.18
CA LYS A 65 -2.89 -9.43 -3.46
C LYS A 65 -1.77 -10.22 -2.78
N ARG A 66 -0.61 -10.35 -3.44
CA ARG A 66 0.59 -11.00 -2.88
C ARG A 66 1.25 -10.21 -1.75
N MET A 67 1.20 -8.89 -1.80
CA MET A 67 1.96 -8.01 -0.88
C MET A 67 1.13 -7.49 0.29
N LYS A 68 -0.21 -7.61 0.23
CA LYS A 68 -1.08 -7.19 1.32
C LYS A 68 -0.90 -8.10 2.54
N THR A 69 -1.06 -7.50 3.70
CA THR A 69 -1.31 -8.17 4.97
C THR A 69 -2.82 -8.31 5.21
N ALA A 70 -3.20 -9.11 6.20
CA ALA A 70 -4.60 -9.26 6.60
C ALA A 70 -5.23 -7.89 6.96
N GLY A 71 -6.46 -7.68 6.51
CA GLY A 71 -7.28 -6.53 6.89
C GLY A 71 -7.80 -6.63 8.33
N GLY A 72 -8.33 -5.52 8.84
CA GLY A 72 -9.20 -5.53 10.02
C GLY A 72 -10.66 -5.76 9.63
N PRO A 73 -11.61 -5.64 10.58
CA PRO A 73 -13.04 -5.70 10.28
C PRO A 73 -13.42 -4.75 9.13
N GLY A 74 -14.06 -5.27 8.09
CA GLY A 74 -14.49 -4.49 6.93
C GLY A 74 -13.40 -4.16 5.89
N LEU A 75 -12.19 -4.73 6.01
CA LEU A 75 -11.11 -4.55 5.04
C LEU A 75 -10.65 -5.89 4.46
N TYR A 76 -10.50 -5.96 3.14
CA TYR A 76 -9.89 -7.11 2.46
C TYR A 76 -8.39 -7.24 2.77
N GLY A 77 -7.68 -6.12 2.89
CA GLY A 77 -6.26 -6.14 3.16
C GLY A 77 -5.67 -4.79 3.48
N ARG A 78 -4.42 -4.81 3.95
CA ARG A 78 -3.63 -3.62 4.25
C ARG A 78 -2.24 -3.74 3.67
N ILE A 79 -1.69 -2.67 3.13
CA ILE A 79 -0.26 -2.59 2.78
C ILE A 79 0.41 -1.61 3.74
N ASN A 80 1.34 -2.14 4.53
CA ASN A 80 2.07 -1.39 5.54
C ASN A 80 3.44 -1.01 4.98
N CYS A 81 3.48 0.09 4.24
CA CYS A 81 4.71 0.54 3.60
C CYS A 81 4.71 2.05 3.43
N LYS A 82 5.27 2.76 4.42
CA LYS A 82 5.39 4.22 4.39
C LYS A 82 6.07 4.72 3.10
N GLU A 83 7.16 4.07 2.71
CA GLU A 83 7.93 4.44 1.53
C GLU A 83 7.10 4.36 0.23
N LEU A 84 6.23 3.36 0.10
CA LEU A 84 5.29 3.26 -1.02
C LEU A 84 4.24 4.37 -0.96
N VAL A 85 3.67 4.64 0.22
CA VAL A 85 2.68 5.71 0.42
C VAL A 85 3.26 7.08 0.07
N ASP A 86 4.50 7.34 0.47
CA ASP A 86 5.18 8.61 0.19
C ASP A 86 5.40 8.81 -1.31
N GLU A 87 5.78 7.76 -2.07
CA GLU A 87 5.89 7.84 -3.53
C GLU A 87 4.51 8.09 -4.17
N LEU A 88 3.48 7.34 -3.78
CA LEU A 88 2.11 7.52 -4.30
C LEU A 88 1.58 8.94 -4.03
N ARG A 89 1.82 9.50 -2.84
CA ARG A 89 1.45 10.87 -2.50
C ARG A 89 2.20 11.90 -3.33
N SER A 90 3.47 11.66 -3.65
CA SER A 90 4.25 12.56 -4.51
C SER A 90 3.72 12.61 -5.95
N LEU A 91 3.08 11.52 -6.42
CA LEU A 91 2.49 11.39 -7.75
C LEU A 91 1.08 11.98 -7.86
N LYS A 92 0.36 12.17 -6.74
CA LYS A 92 -0.97 12.83 -6.72
C LYS A 92 -0.92 14.36 -6.77
N LYS A 93 0.26 14.97 -6.93
CA LYS A 93 0.43 16.43 -7.02
C LYS A 93 -0.13 17.01 -8.31
#